data_AF-A0A0F7ZRB0-F1
#
_entry.id   AF-A0A0F7ZRB0-F1
#
_cell.length_a   1.000
_cell.length_b   1.000
_cell.length_c   1.000
_cell.angle_alpha   90.00
_cell.angle_beta   90.00
_cell.angle_gamma   90.00
#
_symmetry.space_group_name_H-M   'P 1'
#
loop_
_entity.id
_entity.type
_entity.pdbx_description
1 polymer ?
#
loop_
_entity_poly.entity_id
_entity_poly.type
_entity_poly.pdbx_seq_one_letter_code
_entity_poly.pdbx_strand_id
1 'polypeptide(L)'
;MEEIERLRKQLREEQRLREEEQRRREAAEGRALEEQHQREEEQRRREEEQRRREEAEERAGASLPLTLHQYLETCHSLSLAIKVGTDRSLTTQGDTTNPTGRIYPRRIVPWTAFPREQEKVWNQLSFSPSFSSRAEFPSRHQLDYVRSLLRPVSSEIGLRNGERDVVENAVQKLVDATYNDSLLSSHLGLDGTVTFESHTNLGITDDSLSESMEQVSIGSRPAERTTRRRKARGKGNRADQFCIYRTSDDRNIPAVAIEYKAPHKLRRSDIVTGLVSEIQPDRDVINQEGGGYAFAARRLSTAVVTQLFSYMIGKGIQYGYVCTGEAYVFLHIPDDPSCVYYSVCVPSLDVQDDDETRLHRTAVAQAFAFVLQAIRSPPPRQAWHDAAEHLDT
;
A
#
# COMPACT_ATOMS: atom_id res chain seq x y z
N MET A 1 98.60 46.12 17.77
CA MET A 1 97.76 45.22 18.59
C MET A 1 96.31 45.69 18.67
N GLU A 2 96.03 47.00 18.69
CA GLU A 2 94.67 47.56 18.74
C GLU A 2 93.78 47.22 17.52
N GLU A 3 94.35 47.12 16.32
CA GLU A 3 93.59 46.88 15.08
C GLU A 3 93.01 45.45 15.00
N ILE A 4 93.76 44.46 15.49
CA ILE A 4 93.32 43.06 15.60
C ILE A 4 92.22 42.91 16.64
N GLU A 5 92.29 43.69 17.73
CA GLU A 5 91.29 43.68 18.79
C GLU A 5 89.98 44.34 18.32
N ARG A 6 90.08 45.38 17.50
CA ARG A 6 88.94 46.05 16.85
C ARG A 6 88.24 45.14 15.82
N LEU A 7 89.01 44.43 15.00
CA LEU A 7 88.48 43.43 14.04
C LEU A 7 87.81 42.24 14.75
N ARG A 8 88.39 41.74 15.86
CA ARG A 8 87.77 40.69 16.69
C ARG A 8 86.47 41.15 17.34
N LYS A 9 86.37 42.43 17.71
CA LYS A 9 85.14 43.00 18.27
C LYS A 9 84.05 43.13 17.20
N GLN A 10 84.40 43.58 16.00
CA GLN A 10 83.48 43.64 14.85
C GLN A 10 82.97 42.25 14.44
N LEU A 11 83.84 41.24 14.38
CA LEU A 11 83.43 39.88 14.03
C LEU A 11 82.43 39.29 15.04
N ARG A 12 82.61 39.59 16.34
CA ARG A 12 81.66 39.17 17.39
C ARG A 12 80.33 39.91 17.28
N GLU A 13 80.34 41.20 16.98
CA GLU A 13 79.11 41.98 16.73
C GLU A 13 78.36 41.45 15.51
N GLU A 14 79.07 41.14 14.43
CA GLU A 14 78.48 40.59 13.21
C GLU A 14 77.90 39.18 13.42
N GLN A 15 78.60 38.31 14.16
CA GLN A 15 78.07 37.00 14.56
C GLN A 15 76.81 37.15 15.43
N ARG A 16 76.82 38.08 16.38
CA ARG A 16 75.66 38.33 17.23
C ARG A 16 74.46 38.84 16.43
N LEU A 17 74.69 39.71 15.45
CA LEU A 17 73.66 40.21 14.54
C LEU A 17 73.07 39.08 13.68
N ARG A 18 73.90 38.18 13.16
CA ARG A 18 73.43 37.01 12.38
C ARG A 18 72.61 36.03 13.23
N GLU A 19 73.03 35.74 14.46
CA GLU A 19 72.27 34.90 15.39
C GLU A 19 70.93 35.54 15.80
N GLU A 20 70.90 36.87 15.94
CA GLU A 20 69.68 37.61 16.27
C GLU A 20 68.73 37.67 15.07
N GLU A 21 69.26 37.82 13.85
CA GLU A 21 68.49 37.73 12.61
C GLU A 21 67.93 36.32 12.39
N GLN A 22 68.73 35.27 12.64
CA GLN A 22 68.28 33.89 12.51
C GLN A 22 67.20 33.55 13.52
N ARG A 23 67.36 33.96 14.80
CA ARG A 23 66.29 33.84 15.81
C ARG A 23 65.02 34.58 15.41
N ARG A 24 65.15 35.75 14.77
CA ARG A 24 63.98 36.49 14.24
C ARG A 24 63.28 35.75 13.11
N ARG A 25 64.03 35.11 12.20
CA ARG A 25 63.47 34.31 11.10
C ARG A 25 62.77 33.06 11.61
N GLU A 26 63.41 32.28 12.47
CA GLU A 26 62.81 31.07 13.07
C GLU A 26 61.54 31.42 13.88
N ALA A 27 61.57 32.52 14.64
CA ALA A 27 60.38 32.99 15.34
C ALA A 27 59.27 33.49 14.40
N ALA A 28 59.62 34.04 13.22
CA ALA A 28 58.64 34.45 12.22
C ALA A 28 58.03 33.24 11.49
N GLU A 29 58.84 32.22 11.18
CA GLU A 29 58.36 30.95 10.60
C GLU A 29 57.48 30.18 11.58
N GLY A 30 57.83 30.11 12.86
CA GLY A 30 57.00 29.51 13.90
C GLY A 30 55.63 30.20 14.01
N ARG A 31 55.60 31.54 13.99
CA ARG A 31 54.34 32.30 13.98
C ARG A 31 53.53 32.05 12.70
N ALA A 32 54.17 31.98 11.54
CA ALA A 32 53.49 31.73 10.28
C ALA A 32 52.86 30.32 10.23
N LEU A 33 53.54 29.31 10.77
CA LEU A 33 53.01 27.95 10.89
C LEU A 33 51.83 27.87 11.87
N GLU A 34 51.92 28.54 13.03
CA GLU A 34 50.80 28.63 13.97
C GLU A 34 49.59 29.34 13.34
N GLU A 35 49.81 30.46 12.64
CA GLU A 35 48.73 31.16 11.92
C GLU A 35 48.12 30.28 10.82
N GLN A 36 48.92 29.52 10.09
CA GLN A 36 48.42 28.58 9.08
C GLN A 36 47.57 27.48 9.73
N HIS A 37 48.08 26.85 10.79
CA HIS A 37 47.34 25.81 11.52
C HIS A 37 46.02 26.34 12.09
N GLN A 38 46.01 27.55 12.64
CA GLN A 38 44.78 28.20 13.13
C GLN A 38 43.77 28.43 12.01
N ARG A 39 44.21 28.86 10.82
CA ARG A 39 43.33 29.04 9.66
C ARG A 39 42.76 27.70 9.17
N GLU A 40 43.58 26.66 9.12
CA GLU A 40 43.15 25.31 8.73
C GLU A 40 42.14 24.73 9.74
N GLU A 41 42.36 24.89 11.04
CA GLU A 41 41.40 24.49 12.07
C GLU A 41 40.09 25.29 11.99
N GLU A 42 40.18 26.61 11.77
CA GLU A 42 39.00 27.46 11.60
C GLU A 42 38.20 27.05 10.35
N GLN A 43 38.87 26.77 9.24
CA GLN A 43 38.23 26.30 8.02
C GLN A 43 37.55 24.94 8.23
N ARG A 44 38.22 23.99 8.88
CA ARG A 44 37.59 22.69 9.22
C ARG A 44 36.36 22.85 10.11
N ARG A 45 36.40 23.75 11.10
CA ARG A 45 35.24 24.03 11.96
C ARG A 45 34.08 24.60 11.16
N ARG A 46 34.34 25.53 10.23
CA ARG A 46 33.32 26.11 9.35
C ARG A 46 32.70 25.06 8.41
N GLU A 47 33.51 24.19 7.82
CA GLU A 47 33.03 23.09 6.96
C GLU A 47 32.18 22.09 7.75
N GLU A 48 32.60 21.72 8.97
CA GLU A 48 31.82 20.83 9.84
C GLU A 48 30.52 21.48 10.34
N GLU A 49 30.52 22.78 10.61
CA GLU A 49 29.31 23.53 10.95
C GLU A 49 28.35 23.62 9.77
N GLN A 50 28.86 23.93 8.57
CA GLN A 50 28.06 23.96 7.36
C GLN A 50 27.44 22.59 7.07
N ARG A 51 28.21 21.51 7.14
CA ARG A 51 27.68 20.15 6.95
C ARG A 51 26.59 19.81 7.98
N ARG A 52 26.81 20.16 9.25
CA ARG A 52 25.78 19.96 10.30
C ARG A 52 24.51 20.75 10.04
N ARG A 53 24.65 21.96 9.51
CA ARG A 53 23.50 22.81 9.15
C ARG A 53 22.74 22.24 7.96
N GLU A 54 23.44 21.84 6.89
CA GLU A 54 22.84 21.21 5.71
C GLU A 54 22.09 19.92 6.09
N GLU A 55 22.71 19.04 6.89
CA GLU A 55 22.05 17.84 7.40
C GLU A 55 20.83 18.16 8.29
N ALA A 56 20.88 19.24 9.08
CA ALA A 56 19.75 19.66 9.90
C ALA A 56 18.60 20.21 9.06
N GLU A 57 18.90 21.00 8.03
CA GLU A 57 17.93 21.53 7.06
C GLU A 57 17.29 20.39 6.25
N GLU A 58 18.07 19.40 5.81
CA GLU A 58 17.56 18.21 5.12
C GLU A 58 16.62 17.38 6.01
N ARG A 59 17.02 17.10 7.27
CA ARG A 59 16.17 16.38 8.23
C ARG A 59 14.88 17.14 8.53
N ALA A 60 14.96 18.46 8.66
CA ALA A 60 13.79 19.31 8.87
C ALA A 60 12.85 19.26 7.65
N GLY A 61 13.40 19.37 6.44
CA GLY A 61 12.66 19.25 5.19
C GLY A 61 11.98 17.89 5.02
N ALA A 62 12.68 16.79 5.32
CA ALA A 62 12.13 15.43 5.28
C ALA A 62 11.01 15.18 6.30
N SER A 63 10.90 16.03 7.32
CA SER A 63 9.85 15.97 8.35
C SER A 63 8.61 16.78 8.00
N LEU A 64 8.66 17.59 6.94
CA LEU A 64 7.50 18.36 6.47
C LEU A 64 6.45 17.44 5.83
N PRO A 65 5.15 17.75 6.01
CA PRO A 65 4.08 17.06 5.28
C PRO A 65 4.27 17.14 3.76
N LEU A 66 3.78 16.12 3.06
CA LEU A 66 3.87 16.01 1.60
C LEU A 66 2.59 16.51 0.92
N THR A 67 2.72 17.01 -0.31
CA THR A 67 1.58 17.20 -1.22
C THR A 67 1.11 15.87 -1.78
N LEU A 68 -0.08 15.82 -2.39
CA LEU A 68 -0.64 14.58 -2.94
C LEU A 68 0.32 13.89 -3.92
N HIS A 69 0.91 14.65 -4.83
CA HIS A 69 1.82 14.13 -5.85
C HIS A 69 3.05 13.48 -5.20
N GLN A 70 3.72 14.20 -4.29
CA GLN A 70 4.89 13.70 -3.57
C GLN A 70 4.56 12.48 -2.70
N TYR A 71 3.37 12.48 -2.11
CA TYR A 71 2.89 11.37 -1.29
C TYR A 71 2.67 10.11 -2.13
N LEU A 72 1.96 10.20 -3.25
CA LEU A 72 1.74 9.07 -4.16
C LEU A 72 3.05 8.52 -4.72
N GLU A 73 3.99 9.39 -5.09
CA GLU A 73 5.31 8.97 -5.56
C GLU A 73 6.12 8.23 -4.48
N THR A 74 6.09 8.74 -3.24
CA THR A 74 6.81 8.11 -2.12
C THR A 74 6.15 6.78 -1.74
N CYS A 75 4.82 6.72 -1.71
CA CYS A 75 4.05 5.49 -1.51
C CYS A 75 4.30 4.46 -2.62
N HIS A 76 4.40 4.90 -3.87
CA HIS A 76 4.73 4.01 -4.99
C HIS A 76 6.12 3.40 -4.80
N SER A 77 7.12 4.24 -4.51
CA SER A 77 8.48 3.79 -4.21
C SER A 77 8.53 2.82 -3.02
N LEU A 78 7.67 3.03 -2.03
CA LEU A 78 7.52 2.13 -0.88
C LEU A 78 6.86 0.79 -1.26
N SER A 79 5.82 0.80 -2.09
CA SER A 79 5.15 -0.41 -2.59
C SER A 79 6.10 -1.30 -3.39
N LEU A 80 6.96 -0.71 -4.21
CA LEU A 80 7.99 -1.43 -4.96
C LEU A 80 9.10 -2.01 -4.08
N ALA A 81 9.26 -1.51 -2.85
CA ALA A 81 10.25 -2.01 -1.91
C ALA A 81 9.82 -3.30 -1.19
N ILE A 82 8.55 -3.72 -1.33
CA ILE A 82 8.06 -5.00 -0.80
C ILE A 82 8.78 -6.15 -1.52
N LYS A 83 9.55 -6.93 -0.77
CA LYS A 83 10.32 -8.05 -1.31
C LYS A 83 9.54 -9.35 -1.21
N VAL A 84 9.58 -10.18 -2.26
CA VAL A 84 9.05 -11.55 -2.22
C VAL A 84 10.09 -12.48 -1.63
N GLY A 85 9.70 -13.28 -0.63
CA GLY A 85 10.53 -14.37 -0.10
C GLY A 85 10.68 -15.47 -1.16
N THR A 86 11.89 -15.68 -1.66
CA THR A 86 12.17 -16.63 -2.74
C THR A 86 12.51 -18.03 -2.26
N ASP A 87 12.87 -18.18 -0.98
CA ASP A 87 13.26 -19.46 -0.39
C ASP A 87 12.03 -20.32 -0.07
N ARG A 88 11.83 -21.38 -0.84
CA ARG A 88 10.71 -22.32 -0.68
C ARG A 88 10.66 -22.97 0.70
N SER A 89 11.79 -23.11 1.40
CA SER A 89 11.80 -23.69 2.76
C SER A 89 11.21 -22.73 3.81
N LEU A 90 11.15 -21.44 3.50
CA LEU A 90 10.67 -20.37 4.38
C LEU A 90 9.28 -19.83 3.99
N THR A 91 8.71 -20.30 2.88
CA THR A 91 7.38 -19.88 2.41
C THR A 91 6.27 -20.82 2.85
N THR A 92 5.05 -20.30 3.00
CA THR A 92 3.86 -21.13 3.25
C THR A 92 3.66 -22.15 2.13
N GLN A 93 3.49 -23.41 2.51
CA GLN A 93 3.20 -24.51 1.60
C GLN A 93 1.69 -24.75 1.47
N GLY A 94 1.31 -25.58 0.50
CA GLY A 94 -0.08 -25.97 0.24
C GLY A 94 -0.71 -25.27 -0.96
N ASP A 95 -1.88 -25.77 -1.35
CA ASP A 95 -2.61 -25.27 -2.51
C ASP A 95 -2.98 -23.79 -2.35
N THR A 96 -2.96 -23.05 -3.46
CA THR A 96 -3.30 -21.62 -3.49
C THR A 96 -4.73 -21.35 -3.05
N THR A 97 -5.63 -22.22 -3.48
CA THR A 97 -7.05 -22.21 -3.14
C THR A 97 -7.67 -23.55 -3.49
N ASN A 98 -8.80 -23.85 -2.84
CA ASN A 98 -9.67 -24.95 -3.20
C ASN A 98 -11.03 -24.37 -3.65
N PRO A 99 -11.34 -24.41 -4.96
CA PRO A 99 -12.59 -23.88 -5.50
C PRO A 99 -13.79 -24.82 -5.30
N THR A 100 -13.59 -26.07 -4.90
CA THR A 100 -14.68 -27.07 -4.81
C THR A 100 -15.74 -26.66 -3.79
N GLY A 101 -17.01 -26.65 -4.23
CA GLY A 101 -18.17 -26.29 -3.42
C GLY A 101 -18.33 -24.79 -3.18
N ARG A 102 -17.65 -23.96 -3.96
CA ARG A 102 -17.78 -22.49 -3.96
C ARG A 102 -18.69 -22.06 -5.09
N ILE A 103 -19.47 -21.01 -4.85
CA ILE A 103 -20.27 -20.39 -5.90
C ILE A 103 -19.30 -19.82 -6.95
N TYR A 104 -19.51 -20.12 -8.23
CA TYR A 104 -18.64 -19.63 -9.31
C TYR A 104 -19.44 -18.79 -10.32
N PRO A 105 -18.80 -17.79 -10.96
CA PRO A 105 -19.47 -16.98 -11.97
C PRO A 105 -19.64 -17.79 -13.26
N ARG A 106 -20.73 -17.55 -13.99
CA ARG A 106 -20.90 -18.08 -15.36
C ARG A 106 -19.88 -17.47 -16.33
N ARG A 107 -19.52 -16.20 -16.11
CA ARG A 107 -18.58 -15.46 -16.97
C ARG A 107 -17.63 -14.59 -16.14
N ILE A 108 -16.34 -14.68 -16.45
CA ILE A 108 -15.28 -13.82 -15.94
C ILE A 108 -14.81 -12.98 -17.13
N VAL A 109 -15.12 -11.68 -17.15
CA VAL A 109 -15.05 -10.84 -18.35
C VAL A 109 -14.04 -9.70 -18.16
N PRO A 110 -13.17 -9.38 -19.12
CA PRO A 110 -12.29 -8.22 -19.04
C PRO A 110 -13.08 -6.91 -18.86
N TRP A 111 -12.67 -6.09 -17.91
CA TRP A 111 -13.27 -4.79 -17.58
C TRP A 111 -12.58 -3.68 -18.38
N THR A 112 -12.87 -3.59 -19.67
CA THR A 112 -12.19 -2.64 -20.57
C THR A 112 -12.44 -1.16 -20.24
N ALA A 113 -13.51 -0.85 -19.51
CA ALA A 113 -13.84 0.50 -19.07
C ALA A 113 -13.08 0.95 -17.80
N PHE A 114 -12.48 0.01 -17.06
CA PHE A 114 -11.88 0.26 -15.74
C PHE A 114 -10.88 1.42 -15.73
N PRO A 115 -9.89 1.54 -16.65
CA PRO A 115 -8.96 2.66 -16.62
C PRO A 115 -9.65 4.03 -16.74
N ARG A 116 -10.70 4.12 -17.57
CA ARG A 116 -11.46 5.37 -17.75
C ARG A 116 -12.32 5.69 -16.54
N GLU A 117 -12.86 4.67 -15.88
CA GLU A 117 -13.66 4.84 -14.66
C GLU A 117 -12.78 5.27 -13.48
N GLN A 118 -11.56 4.72 -13.36
CA GLN A 118 -10.57 5.17 -12.41
C GLN A 118 -10.17 6.63 -12.65
N GLU A 119 -9.88 7.00 -13.90
CA GLU A 119 -9.53 8.38 -14.26
C GLU A 119 -10.69 9.35 -14.02
N LYS A 120 -11.94 8.90 -14.20
CA LYS A 120 -13.12 9.71 -13.87
C LYS A 120 -13.17 10.08 -12.38
N VAL A 121 -12.72 9.21 -11.49
CA VAL A 121 -12.63 9.53 -10.06
C VAL A 121 -11.59 10.61 -9.82
N TRP A 122 -10.40 10.50 -10.42
CA TRP A 122 -9.35 11.51 -10.31
C TRP A 122 -9.80 12.88 -10.82
N ASN A 123 -10.50 12.92 -11.96
CA ASN A 123 -11.09 14.14 -12.48
C ASN A 123 -12.14 14.77 -11.52
N GLN A 124 -12.90 13.95 -10.79
CA GLN A 124 -13.82 14.46 -9.77
C GLN A 124 -13.08 15.00 -8.54
N LEU A 125 -11.94 14.43 -8.17
CA LEU A 125 -11.09 14.95 -7.09
C LEU A 125 -10.43 16.29 -7.46
N SER A 126 -10.19 16.54 -8.74
CA SER A 126 -9.72 17.84 -9.24
C SER A 126 -10.72 18.98 -9.02
N PHE A 127 -11.96 18.70 -8.61
CA PHE A 127 -12.94 19.71 -8.21
C PHE A 127 -12.46 20.58 -7.05
N SER A 128 -11.60 20.05 -6.17
CA SER A 128 -10.90 20.81 -5.13
C SER A 128 -9.40 20.88 -5.42
N PRO A 129 -8.88 21.98 -6.01
CA PRO A 129 -7.44 22.13 -6.24
C PRO A 129 -6.60 22.10 -4.97
N SER A 130 -7.20 22.40 -3.81
CA SER A 130 -6.53 22.28 -2.51
C SER A 130 -6.20 20.83 -2.14
N PHE A 131 -6.99 19.86 -2.57
CA PHE A 131 -6.74 18.45 -2.29
C PHE A 131 -5.38 17.99 -2.83
N SER A 132 -4.97 18.53 -3.98
CA SER A 132 -3.68 18.18 -4.60
C SER A 132 -2.53 19.06 -4.11
N SER A 133 -2.78 20.35 -3.88
CA SER A 133 -1.73 21.35 -3.63
C SER A 133 -1.35 21.50 -2.15
N ARG A 134 -2.23 21.17 -1.21
CA ARG A 134 -1.91 21.28 0.23
C ARG A 134 -0.99 20.16 0.68
N ALA A 135 0.00 20.54 1.49
CA ALA A 135 0.90 19.61 2.14
C ALA A 135 0.27 19.11 3.44
N GLU A 136 -0.57 18.07 3.33
CA GLU A 136 -1.33 17.50 4.46
C GLU A 136 -1.02 16.00 4.67
N PHE A 137 -0.27 15.38 3.76
CA PHE A 137 0.02 13.95 3.82
C PHE A 137 1.28 13.65 4.65
N PRO A 138 1.41 12.41 5.17
CA PRO A 138 2.58 12.00 5.95
C PRO A 138 3.91 12.35 5.28
N SER A 139 4.87 12.78 6.11
CA SER A 139 6.19 13.21 5.66
C SER A 139 7.05 12.07 5.14
N ARG A 140 8.12 12.41 4.42
CA ARG A 140 9.07 11.43 3.91
C ARG A 140 9.73 10.63 5.04
N HIS A 141 10.08 11.29 6.14
CA HIS A 141 10.61 10.63 7.33
C HIS A 141 9.63 9.59 7.91
N GLN A 142 8.33 9.89 7.94
CA GLN A 142 7.32 8.92 8.40
C GLN A 142 7.23 7.71 7.46
N LEU A 143 7.33 7.90 6.15
CA LEU A 143 7.31 6.82 5.18
C LEU A 143 8.61 6.00 5.15
N ASP A 144 9.75 6.63 5.43
CA ASP A 144 11.03 5.93 5.61
C ASP A 144 11.02 5.06 6.87
N TYR A 145 10.34 5.50 7.94
CA TYR A 145 10.08 4.65 9.10
C TYR A 145 9.25 3.42 8.72
N VAL A 146 8.16 3.58 7.95
CA VAL A 146 7.38 2.43 7.44
C VAL A 146 8.25 1.51 6.60
N ARG A 147 9.10 2.06 5.71
CA ARG A 147 10.06 1.28 4.91
C ARG A 147 10.97 0.42 5.77
N SER A 148 11.43 0.93 6.90
CA SER A 148 12.33 0.21 7.82
C SER A 148 11.67 -1.02 8.47
N LEU A 149 10.34 -1.07 8.52
CA LEU A 149 9.58 -2.18 9.11
C LEU A 149 9.26 -3.30 8.11
N LEU A 150 9.46 -3.05 6.81
CA LEU A 150 9.11 -4.01 5.77
C LEU A 150 9.94 -5.29 5.89
N ARG A 151 9.25 -6.42 5.79
CA ARG A 151 9.84 -7.77 5.79
C ARG A 151 9.55 -8.46 4.48
N PRO A 152 10.43 -9.38 4.03
CA PRO A 152 10.13 -10.22 2.88
C PRO A 152 8.82 -11.00 3.07
N VAL A 153 7.96 -10.95 2.07
CA VAL A 153 6.66 -11.63 2.04
C VAL A 153 6.87 -13.12 1.77
N SER A 154 6.60 -13.95 2.77
CA SER A 154 6.67 -15.41 2.66
C SER A 154 5.33 -16.13 2.91
N SER A 155 4.28 -15.37 3.19
CA SER A 155 2.94 -15.87 3.50
C SER A 155 1.87 -14.84 3.16
N GLU A 156 0.61 -15.27 3.08
CA GLU A 156 -0.55 -14.41 2.88
C GLU A 156 -0.72 -13.41 4.04
N ILE A 157 -0.42 -13.82 5.27
CA ILE A 157 -0.45 -12.96 6.45
C ILE A 157 0.66 -11.90 6.40
N GLY A 158 1.87 -12.31 6.00
CA GLY A 158 2.99 -11.38 5.81
C GLY A 158 2.71 -10.37 4.70
N LEU A 159 2.11 -10.83 3.59
CA LEU A 159 1.65 -9.95 2.51
C LEU A 159 0.64 -8.94 3.02
N ARG A 160 -0.41 -9.42 3.71
CA ARG A 160 -1.45 -8.57 4.28
C ARG A 160 -0.88 -7.48 5.18
N ASN A 161 0.07 -7.82 6.07
CA ASN A 161 0.68 -6.82 6.96
C ASN A 161 1.47 -5.77 6.17
N GLY A 162 2.24 -6.18 5.16
CA GLY A 162 2.96 -5.25 4.28
C GLY A 162 2.02 -4.35 3.48
N GLU A 163 0.97 -4.92 2.89
CA GLU A 163 -0.06 -4.17 2.15
C GLU A 163 -0.82 -3.20 3.05
N ARG A 164 -1.10 -3.60 4.30
CA ARG A 164 -1.72 -2.74 5.30
C ARG A 164 -0.88 -1.50 5.55
N ASP A 165 0.41 -1.69 5.79
CA ASP A 165 1.35 -0.63 6.14
C ASP A 165 1.62 0.32 4.97
N VAL A 166 1.73 -0.21 3.76
CA VAL A 166 2.19 0.55 2.59
C VAL A 166 1.04 1.12 1.76
N VAL A 167 -0.01 0.33 1.54
CA VAL A 167 -1.07 0.65 0.59
C VAL A 167 -2.34 1.07 1.32
N GLU A 168 -2.88 0.23 2.19
CA GLU A 168 -4.20 0.48 2.79
C GLU A 168 -4.20 1.66 3.75
N ASN A 169 -3.16 1.83 4.56
CA ASN A 169 -3.03 3.01 5.42
C ASN A 169 -2.92 4.29 4.60
N ALA A 170 -2.24 4.24 3.44
CA ALA A 170 -2.17 5.38 2.53
C ALA A 170 -3.52 5.68 1.87
N VAL A 171 -4.25 4.64 1.46
CA VAL A 171 -5.62 4.77 0.97
C VAL A 171 -6.52 5.37 2.05
N GLN A 172 -6.44 4.92 3.31
CA GLN A 172 -7.19 5.50 4.41
C GLN A 172 -6.88 6.99 4.56
N LYS A 173 -5.60 7.40 4.50
CA LYS A 173 -5.23 8.83 4.55
C LYS A 173 -5.83 9.65 3.41
N LEU A 174 -5.88 9.10 2.20
CA LEU A 174 -6.52 9.75 1.05
C LEU A 174 -8.03 9.86 1.22
N VAL A 175 -8.68 8.80 1.72
CA VAL A 175 -10.11 8.80 2.03
C VAL A 175 -10.41 9.83 3.12
N ASP A 176 -9.68 9.83 4.24
CA ASP A 176 -9.85 10.79 5.32
C ASP A 176 -9.70 12.23 4.82
N ALA A 177 -8.67 12.50 4.01
CA ALA A 177 -8.47 13.82 3.39
C ALA A 177 -9.65 14.23 2.49
N THR A 178 -10.21 13.28 1.74
CA THR A 178 -11.39 13.51 0.88
C THR A 178 -12.63 13.84 1.70
N TYR A 179 -12.85 13.14 2.82
CA TYR A 179 -13.97 13.39 3.72
C TYR A 179 -13.83 14.72 4.49
N ASN A 180 -12.59 15.09 4.84
CA ASN A 180 -12.31 16.35 5.54
C ASN A 180 -12.38 17.58 4.61
N ASP A 181 -12.26 17.40 3.30
CA ASP A 181 -12.51 18.45 2.32
C ASP A 181 -14.02 18.60 2.08
N SER A 182 -14.62 19.66 2.64
CA SER A 182 -16.08 19.88 2.55
C SER A 182 -16.59 20.04 1.12
N LEU A 183 -15.77 20.54 0.19
CA LEU A 183 -16.15 20.68 -1.22
C LEU A 183 -16.20 19.31 -1.89
N LEU A 184 -15.19 18.48 -1.67
CA LEU A 184 -15.15 17.12 -2.23
C LEU A 184 -16.20 16.21 -1.61
N SER A 185 -16.33 16.24 -0.28
CA SER A 185 -17.31 15.44 0.44
C SER A 185 -18.74 15.71 -0.08
N SER A 186 -19.10 16.98 -0.24
CA SER A 186 -20.40 17.38 -0.80
C SER A 186 -20.54 17.02 -2.29
N HIS A 187 -19.50 17.27 -3.11
CA HIS A 187 -19.53 16.98 -4.55
C HIS A 187 -19.65 15.48 -4.85
N LEU A 188 -18.99 14.64 -4.04
CA LEU A 188 -18.96 13.18 -4.21
C LEU A 188 -20.11 12.47 -3.50
N GLY A 189 -20.88 13.16 -2.65
CA GLY A 189 -21.97 12.60 -1.87
C GLY A 189 -21.47 11.62 -0.80
N LEU A 190 -20.38 11.97 -0.12
CA LEU A 190 -19.74 11.12 0.87
C LEU A 190 -20.36 11.33 2.25
N ASP A 191 -21.10 10.33 2.73
CA ASP A 191 -21.61 10.29 4.11
C ASP A 191 -21.02 9.12 4.87
N GLY A 192 -20.87 9.30 6.19
CA GLY A 192 -20.38 8.28 7.12
C GLY A 192 -18.86 8.27 7.28
N THR A 193 -18.31 7.13 7.67
CA THR A 193 -16.86 6.91 7.76
C THR A 193 -16.47 5.63 7.04
N VAL A 194 -15.18 5.51 6.68
CA VAL A 194 -14.63 4.31 6.04
C VAL A 194 -13.62 3.67 6.96
N THR A 195 -13.78 2.37 7.23
CA THR A 195 -12.84 1.59 8.03
C THR A 195 -12.36 0.36 7.27
N PHE A 196 -11.15 -0.07 7.59
CA PHE A 196 -10.49 -1.21 6.99
C PHE A 196 -10.39 -2.29 8.08
N GLU A 197 -11.18 -3.36 7.97
CA GLU A 197 -11.35 -4.34 9.04
C GLU A 197 -11.28 -5.80 8.58
N SER A 198 -10.72 -6.64 9.45
CA SER A 198 -10.81 -8.10 9.33
C SER A 198 -12.17 -8.58 9.85
N HIS A 199 -12.82 -9.49 9.11
CA HIS A 199 -14.15 -10.01 9.48
C HIS A 199 -14.16 -10.81 10.78
N THR A 200 -12.99 -11.21 11.28
CA THR A 200 -12.83 -11.86 12.58
C THR A 200 -13.32 -10.98 13.74
N ASN A 201 -13.33 -9.65 13.58
CA ASN A 201 -13.65 -8.73 14.67
C ASN A 201 -15.14 -8.39 14.77
N LEU A 202 -15.95 -8.68 13.75
CA LEU A 202 -17.38 -8.35 13.70
C LEU A 202 -18.29 -9.56 14.02
N GLY A 203 -17.69 -10.66 14.51
CA GLY A 203 -18.33 -11.96 14.69
C GLY A 203 -18.41 -12.49 16.12
N ILE A 204 -18.14 -11.68 17.16
CA ILE A 204 -18.44 -12.04 18.55
C ILE A 204 -19.70 -11.28 18.99
N THR A 205 -20.83 -11.62 18.38
CA THR A 205 -22.13 -11.48 19.03
C THR A 205 -22.61 -12.89 19.33
N ASP A 206 -22.16 -13.38 20.48
CA ASP A 206 -22.80 -14.33 21.43
C ASP A 206 -23.70 -15.49 20.96
N ASP A 207 -23.56 -16.00 19.74
CA ASP A 207 -24.29 -17.22 19.31
C ASP A 207 -23.47 -18.51 19.51
N SER A 208 -22.21 -18.42 19.94
CA SER A 208 -21.32 -19.58 20.14
C SER A 208 -21.34 -20.14 21.58
N LEU A 209 -22.02 -19.49 22.53
CA LEU A 209 -22.08 -19.94 23.92
C LEU A 209 -23.40 -20.64 24.29
N SER A 210 -24.37 -20.71 23.37
CA SER A 210 -25.70 -21.28 23.66
C SER A 210 -25.81 -22.80 23.48
N GLU A 211 -24.78 -23.52 23.00
CA GLU A 211 -24.84 -25.00 22.89
C GLU A 211 -24.43 -25.73 24.18
N SER A 212 -24.08 -25.01 25.27
CA SER A 212 -23.50 -25.63 26.47
C SER A 212 -24.43 -25.72 27.69
N MET A 213 -25.69 -25.28 27.63
CA MET A 213 -26.64 -25.39 28.76
C MET A 213 -28.10 -25.48 28.29
N GLU A 214 -28.47 -26.55 27.58
CA GLU A 214 -29.87 -26.96 27.52
C GLU A 214 -30.17 -27.90 28.70
N GLN A 215 -30.52 -27.36 29.87
CA GLN A 215 -31.53 -27.96 30.77
C GLN A 215 -32.20 -26.87 31.63
N VAL A 216 -33.53 -27.03 31.80
CA VAL A 216 -34.45 -26.40 32.77
C VAL A 216 -35.29 -25.16 32.32
N SER A 217 -36.47 -25.49 31.76
CA SER A 217 -37.84 -24.95 32.01
C SER A 217 -38.29 -23.51 31.68
N ILE A 218 -39.34 -23.48 30.84
CA ILE A 218 -40.64 -22.73 30.86
C ILE A 218 -40.64 -21.24 31.26
N GLY A 219 -41.06 -20.38 30.31
CA GLY A 219 -41.58 -19.04 30.63
C GLY A 219 -41.69 -18.08 29.43
N SER A 220 -42.92 -17.95 28.91
CA SER A 220 -43.46 -17.05 27.88
C SER A 220 -42.83 -15.65 27.69
N ARG A 221 -42.51 -15.28 26.43
CA ARG A 221 -43.00 -14.09 25.67
C ARG A 221 -42.34 -14.03 24.27
N PRO A 222 -43.06 -13.66 23.18
CA PRO A 222 -42.45 -13.54 21.87
C PRO A 222 -41.74 -12.19 21.75
N ALA A 223 -40.41 -12.21 21.77
CA ALA A 223 -39.60 -11.07 21.33
C ALA A 223 -39.61 -11.01 19.80
N GLU A 224 -39.69 -9.78 19.30
CA GLU A 224 -39.86 -9.41 17.90
C GLU A 224 -38.86 -10.10 16.97
N ARG A 225 -39.37 -10.49 15.79
CA ARG A 225 -38.62 -11.12 14.71
C ARG A 225 -37.49 -10.21 14.23
N THR A 226 -36.31 -10.35 14.84
CA THR A 226 -35.06 -9.94 14.20
C THR A 226 -34.92 -10.72 12.90
N THR A 227 -34.67 -9.99 11.81
CA THR A 227 -34.44 -10.54 10.48
C THR A 227 -33.35 -11.60 10.56
N ARG A 228 -33.72 -12.89 10.43
CA ARG A 228 -32.78 -14.01 10.33
C ARG A 228 -31.74 -13.67 9.27
N ARG A 229 -30.48 -13.45 9.68
CA ARG A 229 -29.34 -13.36 8.74
C ARG A 229 -29.38 -14.62 7.87
N ARG A 230 -29.63 -14.46 6.55
CA ARG A 230 -29.69 -15.58 5.60
C ARG A 230 -28.37 -16.38 5.71
N LYS A 231 -28.46 -17.69 5.91
CA LYS A 231 -27.29 -18.57 6.01
C LYS A 231 -26.63 -18.60 4.64
N ALA A 232 -25.45 -17.98 4.52
CA ALA A 232 -24.74 -17.87 3.25
C ALA A 232 -24.43 -19.27 2.67
N ARG A 233 -24.83 -19.51 1.42
CA ARG A 233 -24.63 -20.75 0.66
C ARG A 233 -23.19 -20.82 0.14
N GLY A 234 -22.63 -22.04 0.04
CA GLY A 234 -21.29 -22.29 -0.49
C GLY A 234 -20.17 -22.23 0.57
N LYS A 235 -19.06 -22.91 0.27
CA LYS A 235 -17.84 -22.91 1.11
C LYS A 235 -17.12 -21.56 0.99
N GLY A 236 -16.50 -21.09 2.09
CA GLY A 236 -15.60 -19.92 2.06
C GLY A 236 -16.12 -18.63 2.67
N ASN A 237 -17.22 -18.66 3.45
CA ASN A 237 -17.82 -17.45 4.04
C ASN A 237 -17.14 -16.91 5.33
N ARG A 238 -16.01 -17.47 5.79
CA ARG A 238 -15.63 -17.32 7.21
C ARG A 238 -14.15 -17.22 7.66
N ALA A 239 -13.09 -17.24 6.85
CA ALA A 239 -11.74 -17.37 7.47
C ALA A 239 -10.63 -16.38 7.10
N ASP A 240 -10.46 -15.93 5.85
CA ASP A 240 -9.18 -15.27 5.46
C ASP A 240 -9.33 -13.91 4.76
N GLN A 241 -10.52 -13.28 4.85
CA GLN A 241 -10.92 -12.17 3.97
C GLN A 241 -11.14 -10.87 4.74
N PHE A 242 -10.58 -9.80 4.18
CA PHE A 242 -10.59 -8.45 4.74
C PHE A 242 -11.58 -7.59 3.97
N CYS A 243 -12.34 -6.72 4.64
CA CYS A 243 -13.22 -5.78 3.94
C CYS A 243 -12.94 -4.34 4.36
N ILE A 244 -13.25 -3.48 3.42
CA ILE A 244 -13.43 -2.06 3.65
C ILE A 244 -14.92 -1.86 3.90
N TYR A 245 -15.25 -1.22 5.01
CA TYR A 245 -16.61 -0.92 5.43
C TYR A 245 -16.89 0.55 5.29
N ARG A 246 -18.11 0.87 4.89
CA ARG A 246 -18.71 2.18 5.07
C ARG A 246 -19.64 2.11 6.27
N THR A 247 -19.42 2.96 7.27
CA THR A 247 -20.29 3.10 8.44
C THR A 247 -21.20 4.29 8.23
N SER A 248 -22.52 4.06 8.21
CA SER A 248 -23.56 5.11 8.18
C SER A 248 -24.68 4.71 9.12
N ASP A 249 -25.19 5.64 9.93
CA ASP A 249 -26.30 5.41 10.87
C ASP A 249 -26.10 4.16 11.76
N ASP A 250 -24.89 4.01 12.33
CA ASP A 250 -24.45 2.86 13.14
C ASP A 250 -24.52 1.49 12.44
N ARG A 251 -24.60 1.47 11.10
CA ARG A 251 -24.55 0.26 10.28
C ARG A 251 -23.25 0.19 9.49
N ASN A 252 -22.53 -0.91 9.69
CA ASN A 252 -21.35 -1.25 8.88
C ASN A 252 -21.79 -2.00 7.62
N ILE A 253 -21.65 -1.34 6.47
CA ILE A 253 -21.95 -1.90 5.15
C ILE A 253 -20.62 -2.28 4.48
N PRO A 254 -20.39 -3.57 4.15
CA PRO A 254 -19.17 -3.95 3.45
C PRO A 254 -19.19 -3.39 2.03
N ALA A 255 -18.15 -2.63 1.67
CA ALA A 255 -18.04 -1.97 0.37
C ALA A 255 -17.07 -2.68 -0.57
N VAL A 256 -15.90 -3.11 -0.07
CA VAL A 256 -14.86 -3.76 -0.87
C VAL A 256 -14.33 -4.99 -0.17
N ALA A 257 -14.27 -6.13 -0.87
CA ALA A 257 -13.63 -7.35 -0.40
C ALA A 257 -12.19 -7.48 -0.91
N ILE A 258 -11.26 -7.88 -0.04
CA ILE A 258 -9.85 -8.09 -0.40
C ILE A 258 -9.45 -9.54 -0.13
N GLU A 259 -8.86 -10.18 -1.15
CA GLU A 259 -8.25 -11.51 -1.05
C GLU A 259 -6.74 -11.40 -1.29
N TYR A 260 -5.94 -11.73 -0.28
CA TYR A 260 -4.48 -11.76 -0.44
C TYR A 260 -4.03 -13.14 -0.90
N LYS A 261 -3.16 -13.18 -1.91
CA LYS A 261 -2.46 -14.39 -2.33
C LYS A 261 -0.97 -14.14 -2.32
N ALA A 262 -0.23 -14.96 -1.57
CA ALA A 262 1.21 -14.82 -1.51
C ALA A 262 1.82 -14.96 -2.92
N PRO A 263 2.78 -14.10 -3.32
CA PRO A 263 3.29 -14.06 -4.69
C PRO A 263 3.93 -15.38 -5.16
N HIS A 264 4.39 -16.24 -4.24
CA HIS A 264 4.90 -17.58 -4.59
C HIS A 264 3.79 -18.59 -4.91
N LYS A 265 2.54 -18.34 -4.48
CA LYS A 265 1.35 -19.17 -4.76
C LYS A 265 0.55 -18.67 -5.96
N LEU A 266 0.54 -17.36 -6.21
CA LEU A 266 -0.06 -16.76 -7.40
C LEU A 266 0.90 -15.72 -7.96
N ARG A 267 1.65 -16.09 -9.00
CA ARG A 267 2.67 -15.20 -9.56
C ARG A 267 2.02 -14.20 -10.49
N ARG A 268 2.68 -13.04 -10.67
CA ARG A 268 2.31 -12.06 -11.70
C ARG A 268 2.14 -12.71 -13.08
N SER A 269 3.03 -13.62 -13.47
CA SER A 269 2.95 -14.30 -14.77
C SER A 269 1.72 -15.20 -14.89
N ASP A 270 1.27 -15.82 -13.79
CA ASP A 270 0.06 -16.64 -13.78
C ASP A 270 -1.17 -15.76 -14.01
N ILE A 271 -1.23 -14.60 -13.36
CA ILE A 271 -2.31 -13.61 -13.52
C ILE A 271 -2.36 -13.10 -14.96
N VAL A 272 -1.25 -12.56 -15.48
CA VAL A 272 -1.21 -11.94 -16.82
C VAL A 272 -1.49 -12.97 -17.92
N THR A 273 -1.03 -14.21 -17.75
CA THR A 273 -1.28 -15.29 -18.73
C THR A 273 -2.70 -15.85 -18.61
N GLY A 274 -3.18 -16.05 -17.39
CA GLY A 274 -4.46 -16.68 -17.11
C GLY A 274 -5.66 -15.78 -17.42
N LEU A 275 -5.53 -14.48 -17.18
CA LEU A 275 -6.57 -13.46 -17.32
C LEU A 275 -6.36 -12.58 -18.58
N VAL A 276 -6.15 -13.22 -19.73
CA VAL A 276 -5.96 -12.53 -21.03
C VAL A 276 -7.26 -12.28 -21.80
N SER A 277 -8.31 -13.06 -21.49
CA SER A 277 -9.58 -13.05 -22.24
C SER A 277 -10.75 -13.36 -21.31
N GLU A 278 -11.97 -13.28 -21.83
CA GLU A 278 -13.12 -13.84 -21.14
C GLU A 278 -12.90 -15.34 -20.84
N ILE A 279 -13.38 -15.77 -19.69
CA ILE A 279 -13.39 -17.17 -19.25
C ILE A 279 -14.82 -17.53 -18.84
N GLN A 280 -15.31 -18.65 -19.36
CA GLN A 280 -16.53 -19.29 -18.90
C GLN A 280 -16.12 -20.52 -18.09
N PRO A 281 -16.13 -20.47 -16.74
CA PRO A 281 -15.53 -21.52 -15.92
C PRO A 281 -16.01 -22.94 -16.25
N ASP A 282 -17.31 -23.12 -16.46
CA ASP A 282 -17.90 -24.42 -16.81
C ASP A 282 -17.36 -24.99 -18.14
N ARG A 283 -17.26 -24.13 -19.16
CA ARG A 283 -16.77 -24.51 -20.50
C ARG A 283 -15.25 -24.66 -20.55
N ASP A 284 -14.52 -23.74 -19.91
CA ASP A 284 -13.10 -23.52 -20.17
C ASP A 284 -12.17 -24.15 -19.11
N VAL A 285 -12.67 -24.46 -17.92
CA VAL A 285 -11.83 -24.80 -16.76
C VAL A 285 -12.33 -26.01 -15.97
N ILE A 286 -13.61 -26.02 -15.58
CA ILE A 286 -14.19 -27.05 -14.71
C ILE A 286 -14.24 -28.37 -15.48
N ASN A 287 -13.65 -29.41 -14.89
CA ASN A 287 -13.54 -30.75 -15.49
C ASN A 287 -12.89 -30.78 -16.89
N GLN A 288 -12.17 -29.71 -17.27
CA GLN A 288 -11.44 -29.66 -18.53
C GLN A 288 -10.01 -30.17 -18.35
N GLU A 289 -9.55 -30.97 -19.31
CA GLU A 289 -8.14 -31.33 -19.43
C GLU A 289 -7.44 -30.33 -20.35
N GLY A 290 -6.32 -29.78 -19.90
CA GLY A 290 -5.53 -28.87 -20.70
C GLY A 290 -4.06 -28.96 -20.34
N GLY A 291 -3.21 -28.96 -21.36
CA GLY A 291 -1.76 -29.01 -21.22
C GLY A 291 -1.11 -27.63 -21.18
N GLY A 292 0.07 -27.57 -20.59
CA GLY A 292 0.95 -26.40 -20.68
C GLY A 292 0.65 -25.28 -19.67
N TYR A 293 1.57 -24.31 -19.67
CA TYR A 293 1.57 -23.21 -18.70
C TYR A 293 0.33 -22.32 -18.79
N ALA A 294 -0.12 -21.98 -20.00
CA ALA A 294 -1.26 -21.08 -20.20
C ALA A 294 -2.56 -21.64 -19.63
N PHE A 295 -2.82 -22.94 -19.82
CA PHE A 295 -3.99 -23.59 -19.21
C PHE A 295 -3.87 -23.67 -17.69
N ALA A 296 -2.69 -24.02 -17.16
CA ALA A 296 -2.45 -24.05 -15.72
C ALA A 296 -2.64 -22.67 -15.06
N ALA A 297 -2.12 -21.62 -15.69
CA ALA A 297 -2.28 -20.23 -15.27
C ALA A 297 -3.76 -19.82 -15.31
N ARG A 298 -4.48 -20.08 -16.41
CA ARG A 298 -5.91 -19.82 -16.52
C ARG A 298 -6.70 -20.54 -15.43
N ARG A 299 -6.45 -21.83 -15.21
CA ARG A 299 -7.13 -22.62 -14.17
C ARG A 299 -6.87 -22.04 -12.77
N LEU A 300 -5.63 -21.67 -12.48
CA LEU A 300 -5.25 -21.08 -11.19
C LEU A 300 -5.91 -19.71 -10.98
N SER A 301 -5.82 -18.80 -11.95
CA SER A 301 -6.45 -17.48 -11.87
C SER A 301 -7.97 -17.57 -11.74
N THR A 302 -8.62 -18.46 -12.50
CA THR A 302 -10.05 -18.73 -12.37
C THR A 302 -10.41 -19.21 -10.97
N ALA A 303 -9.64 -20.15 -10.40
CA ALA A 303 -9.90 -20.64 -9.05
C ALA A 303 -9.79 -19.53 -7.99
N VAL A 304 -8.82 -18.62 -8.12
CA VAL A 304 -8.65 -17.48 -7.21
C VAL A 304 -9.76 -16.44 -7.38
N VAL A 305 -10.14 -16.10 -8.61
CA VAL A 305 -11.29 -15.22 -8.88
C VAL A 305 -12.57 -15.83 -8.31
N THR A 306 -12.81 -17.12 -8.52
CA THR A 306 -13.96 -17.85 -7.94
C THR A 306 -13.95 -17.81 -6.40
N GLN A 307 -12.79 -17.90 -5.76
CA GLN A 307 -12.70 -17.78 -4.30
C GLN A 307 -13.22 -16.42 -3.81
N LEU A 308 -12.74 -15.32 -4.39
CA LEU A 308 -13.17 -13.98 -3.99
C LEU A 308 -14.63 -13.73 -4.40
N PHE A 309 -15.02 -14.13 -5.61
CA PHE A 309 -16.39 -14.04 -6.11
C PHE A 309 -17.39 -14.75 -5.19
N SER A 310 -17.14 -16.00 -4.80
CA SER A 310 -18.04 -16.76 -3.91
C SER A 310 -18.26 -16.04 -2.59
N TYR A 311 -17.23 -15.38 -2.08
CA TYR A 311 -17.32 -14.60 -0.85
C TYR A 311 -18.11 -13.29 -1.05
N MET A 312 -17.83 -12.58 -2.13
CA MET A 312 -18.55 -11.37 -2.52
C MET A 312 -20.06 -11.64 -2.65
N ILE A 313 -20.44 -12.74 -3.30
CA ILE A 313 -21.83 -13.23 -3.36
C ILE A 313 -22.38 -13.50 -1.95
N GLY A 314 -21.65 -14.26 -1.13
CA GLY A 314 -22.09 -14.62 0.22
C GLY A 314 -22.27 -13.41 1.16
N LYS A 315 -21.59 -12.28 0.87
CA LYS A 315 -21.64 -11.05 1.67
C LYS A 315 -22.46 -9.93 1.04
N GLY A 316 -22.91 -10.08 -0.20
CA GLY A 316 -23.62 -9.00 -0.89
C GLY A 316 -22.70 -7.83 -1.29
N ILE A 317 -21.47 -8.13 -1.70
CA ILE A 317 -20.47 -7.14 -2.07
C ILE A 317 -20.29 -7.17 -3.59
N GLN A 318 -20.31 -6.01 -4.24
CA GLN A 318 -20.11 -5.90 -5.69
C GLN A 318 -18.68 -5.59 -6.10
N TYR A 319 -17.87 -5.00 -5.21
CA TYR A 319 -16.49 -4.61 -5.51
C TYR A 319 -15.51 -5.43 -4.68
N GLY A 320 -14.44 -5.90 -5.30
CA GLY A 320 -13.37 -6.57 -4.58
C GLY A 320 -12.08 -6.58 -5.38
N TYR A 321 -10.97 -6.94 -4.76
CA TYR A 321 -9.75 -7.21 -5.50
C TYR A 321 -8.89 -8.30 -4.87
N VAL A 322 -8.16 -9.00 -5.72
CA VAL A 322 -7.09 -9.91 -5.31
C VAL A 322 -5.79 -9.11 -5.28
N CYS A 323 -5.01 -9.23 -4.21
CA CYS A 323 -3.69 -8.60 -4.10
C CYS A 323 -2.60 -9.66 -3.92
N THR A 324 -1.52 -9.53 -4.69
CA THR A 324 -0.28 -10.32 -4.51
C THR A 324 0.92 -9.49 -4.05
N GLY A 325 0.73 -8.19 -3.81
CA GLY A 325 1.79 -7.20 -3.58
C GLY A 325 2.51 -6.76 -4.86
N GLU A 326 2.57 -7.63 -5.88
CA GLU A 326 3.13 -7.31 -7.20
C GLU A 326 2.04 -6.95 -8.23
N ALA A 327 0.85 -7.55 -8.09
CA ALA A 327 -0.27 -7.39 -9.01
C ALA A 327 -1.60 -7.32 -8.26
N TYR A 328 -2.54 -6.59 -8.85
CA TYR A 328 -3.91 -6.42 -8.38
C TYR A 328 -4.89 -6.92 -9.45
N VAL A 329 -5.89 -7.68 -9.03
CA VAL A 329 -7.01 -8.09 -9.90
C VAL A 329 -8.29 -7.49 -9.33
N PHE A 330 -8.70 -6.34 -9.86
CA PHE A 330 -9.93 -5.66 -9.46
C PHE A 330 -11.14 -6.36 -10.06
N LEU A 331 -12.15 -6.63 -9.24
CA LEU A 331 -13.36 -7.34 -9.58
C LEU A 331 -14.59 -6.48 -9.35
N HIS A 332 -15.54 -6.52 -10.28
CA HIS A 332 -16.86 -5.91 -10.13
C HIS A 332 -17.97 -6.87 -10.57
N ILE A 333 -18.91 -7.16 -9.67
CA ILE A 333 -20.11 -7.94 -9.96
C ILE A 333 -21.24 -6.96 -10.31
N PRO A 334 -21.70 -6.90 -11.57
CA PRO A 334 -22.75 -5.99 -11.99
C PRO A 334 -24.13 -6.44 -11.46
N ASP A 335 -25.20 -5.82 -11.96
CA ASP A 335 -26.58 -6.18 -11.61
C ASP A 335 -26.93 -7.65 -11.92
N ASP A 336 -26.27 -8.25 -12.91
CA ASP A 336 -26.29 -9.71 -13.12
C ASP A 336 -25.22 -10.37 -12.25
N PRO A 337 -25.59 -11.05 -11.14
CA PRO A 337 -24.63 -11.65 -10.23
C PRO A 337 -23.95 -12.88 -10.84
N SER A 338 -24.36 -13.37 -12.01
CA SER A 338 -23.71 -14.50 -12.68
C SER A 338 -22.44 -14.11 -13.45
N CYS A 339 -22.17 -12.83 -13.61
CA CYS A 339 -20.99 -12.30 -14.26
C CYS A 339 -20.06 -11.60 -13.27
N VAL A 340 -18.75 -11.62 -13.53
CA VAL A 340 -17.80 -10.74 -12.84
C VAL A 340 -16.86 -10.11 -13.86
N TYR A 341 -16.72 -8.79 -13.78
CA TYR A 341 -15.74 -8.04 -14.54
C TYR A 341 -14.41 -8.05 -13.82
N TYR A 342 -13.30 -8.15 -14.54
CA TYR A 342 -11.96 -8.08 -13.96
C TYR A 342 -11.04 -7.08 -14.68
N SER A 343 -10.18 -6.39 -13.94
CA SER A 343 -9.06 -5.61 -14.47
C SER A 343 -7.77 -5.98 -13.75
N VAL A 344 -6.68 -6.18 -14.51
CA VAL A 344 -5.36 -6.50 -13.95
C VAL A 344 -4.51 -5.22 -13.95
N CYS A 345 -3.94 -4.90 -12.80
CA CYS A 345 -2.95 -3.84 -12.66
C CYS A 345 -1.65 -4.40 -12.10
N VAL A 346 -0.53 -3.99 -12.68
CA VAL A 346 0.83 -4.29 -12.20
C VAL A 346 1.54 -2.95 -12.02
N PRO A 347 1.50 -2.33 -10.83
CA PRO A 347 2.00 -0.97 -10.63
C PRO A 347 3.44 -0.74 -11.09
N SER A 348 4.30 -1.76 -10.98
CA SER A 348 5.70 -1.70 -11.46
C SER A 348 5.85 -1.62 -12.97
N LEU A 349 4.82 -1.98 -13.74
CA LEU A 349 4.78 -1.91 -15.20
C LEU A 349 3.84 -0.80 -15.68
N ASP A 350 2.78 -0.50 -14.93
CA ASP A 350 1.74 0.43 -15.36
C ASP A 350 2.16 1.89 -15.19
N VAL A 351 2.99 2.20 -14.18
CA VAL A 351 3.55 3.53 -13.95
C VAL A 351 4.72 3.74 -14.93
N GLN A 352 4.46 4.53 -15.97
CA GLN A 352 5.43 4.88 -17.01
C GLN A 352 5.86 6.35 -16.83
N ASP A 353 7.15 6.65 -16.91
CA ASP A 353 7.67 7.99 -16.57
C ASP A 353 7.16 9.12 -17.48
N ASP A 354 6.75 8.80 -18.72
CA ASP A 354 6.32 9.78 -19.74
C ASP A 354 4.82 10.11 -19.70
N ASP A 355 4.05 9.64 -18.70
CA ASP A 355 2.60 9.91 -18.59
C ASP A 355 2.30 10.96 -17.49
N GLU A 356 1.62 12.06 -17.84
CA GLU A 356 1.21 13.10 -16.88
C GLU A 356 0.36 12.54 -15.73
N THR A 357 -0.41 11.50 -16.00
CA THR A 357 -1.28 10.81 -15.04
C THR A 357 -0.64 9.54 -14.47
N ARG A 358 0.68 9.32 -14.65
CA ARG A 358 1.37 8.09 -14.25
C ARG A 358 1.11 7.68 -12.80
N LEU A 359 1.00 8.65 -11.90
CA LEU A 359 0.79 8.36 -10.47
C LEU A 359 -0.62 7.81 -10.18
N HIS A 360 -1.60 8.04 -11.06
CA HIS A 360 -2.93 7.45 -10.95
C HIS A 360 -2.90 5.92 -11.15
N ARG A 361 -1.81 5.37 -11.72
CA ARG A 361 -1.60 3.93 -11.95
C ARG A 361 -0.82 3.23 -10.84
N THR A 362 -0.44 3.96 -9.78
CA THR A 362 0.20 3.37 -8.61
C THR A 362 -0.77 2.49 -7.83
N ALA A 363 -0.24 1.56 -7.02
CA ALA A 363 -1.06 0.69 -6.17
C ALA A 363 -2.05 1.47 -5.29
N VAL A 364 -1.54 2.50 -4.59
CA VAL A 364 -2.33 3.37 -3.72
C VAL A 364 -3.40 4.11 -4.51
N ALA A 365 -3.04 4.69 -5.65
CA ALA A 365 -3.98 5.47 -6.44
C ALA A 365 -5.13 4.63 -7.01
N GLN A 366 -4.81 3.45 -7.57
CA GLN A 366 -5.81 2.53 -8.12
C GLN A 366 -6.73 1.99 -7.02
N ALA A 367 -6.17 1.57 -5.88
CA ALA A 367 -6.95 1.09 -4.75
C ALA A 367 -7.84 2.21 -4.17
N PHE A 368 -7.32 3.43 -4.04
CA PHE A 368 -8.08 4.58 -3.53
C PHE A 368 -9.26 4.94 -4.42
N ALA A 369 -9.04 5.12 -5.72
CA ALA A 369 -10.11 5.46 -6.63
C ALA A 369 -11.12 4.30 -6.80
N PHE A 370 -10.68 3.05 -6.66
CA PHE A 370 -11.58 1.89 -6.59
C PHE A 370 -12.46 1.91 -5.33
N VAL A 371 -11.88 2.22 -4.16
CA VAL A 371 -12.62 2.34 -2.89
C VAL A 371 -13.66 3.46 -2.98
N LEU A 372 -13.29 4.63 -3.52
CA LEU A 372 -14.24 5.72 -3.73
C LEU A 372 -15.41 5.31 -4.63
N GLN A 373 -15.16 4.55 -5.69
CA GLN A 373 -16.25 4.02 -6.55
C GLN A 373 -17.18 3.09 -5.77
N ALA A 374 -16.62 2.18 -4.98
CA ALA A 374 -17.38 1.21 -4.21
C ALA A 374 -18.26 1.87 -3.13
N ILE A 375 -17.71 2.80 -2.34
CA ILE A 375 -18.47 3.44 -1.24
C ILE A 375 -19.59 4.38 -1.74
N ARG A 376 -19.43 4.92 -2.95
CA ARG A 376 -20.41 5.78 -3.63
C ARG A 376 -21.46 4.99 -4.40
N SER A 377 -21.20 3.70 -4.64
CA SER A 377 -22.17 2.83 -5.29
C SER A 377 -23.29 2.47 -4.32
N PRO A 378 -24.55 2.43 -4.77
CA PRO A 378 -25.65 1.95 -3.93
C PRO A 378 -25.42 0.46 -3.61
N PRO A 379 -25.89 -0.02 -2.45
CA PRO A 379 -25.83 -1.45 -2.14
C PRO A 379 -26.69 -2.25 -3.13
N PRO A 380 -26.41 -3.56 -3.30
CA PRO A 380 -27.19 -4.42 -4.18
C PRO A 380 -28.67 -4.44 -3.78
N ARG A 381 -29.54 -4.46 -4.79
CA ARG A 381 -30.99 -4.57 -4.58
C ARG A 381 -31.34 -6.01 -4.17
N GLN A 382 -32.51 -6.19 -3.53
CA GLN A 382 -32.98 -7.53 -3.16
C GLN A 382 -33.03 -8.52 -4.33
N ALA A 383 -33.39 -8.05 -5.53
CA ALA A 383 -33.40 -8.86 -6.75
C ALA A 383 -32.01 -9.43 -7.12
N TRP A 384 -30.93 -8.70 -6.81
CA TRP A 384 -29.55 -9.16 -7.00
C TRP A 384 -29.25 -10.34 -6.08
N HIS A 385 -29.65 -10.25 -4.81
CA HIS A 385 -29.48 -11.34 -3.84
C HIS A 385 -30.30 -12.57 -4.22
N ASP A 386 -31.55 -12.37 -4.65
CA ASP A 386 -32.42 -13.46 -5.05
C ASP A 386 -31.89 -14.16 -6.32
N ALA A 387 -31.35 -13.40 -7.29
CA ALA A 387 -30.68 -13.98 -8.46
C ALA A 387 -29.41 -14.74 -8.08
N ALA A 388 -28.61 -14.22 -7.13
CA ALA A 388 -27.39 -14.86 -6.67
C ALA A 388 -27.64 -16.21 -5.96
N GLU A 389 -28.81 -16.42 -5.35
CA GLU A 389 -29.20 -17.70 -4.74
C GLU A 389 -29.37 -18.83 -5.76
N HIS A 390 -29.55 -18.51 -7.04
CA HIS A 390 -29.74 -19.47 -8.13
C HIS A 390 -28.43 -19.82 -8.85
N LEU A 391 -27.28 -19.33 -8.37
CA LEU A 391 -25.98 -19.67 -8.94
C LEU A 391 -25.54 -21.09 -8.58
N ASP A 392 -24.73 -21.65 -9.49
CA ASP A 392 -24.15 -22.98 -9.37
C ASP A 392 -22.93 -22.98 -8.42
N THR A 393 -22.57 -24.16 -7.89
CA THR A 393 -21.49 -24.37 -6.89
C THR A 393 -20.56 -25.50 -7.25
#